data_AF-A0A342K3V4-F1
#
_entry.id   AF-A0A342K3V4-F1
#
_cell.length_a   1.000
_cell.length_b   1.000
_cell.length_c   1.000
_cell.angle_alpha   90.00
_cell.angle_beta   90.00
_cell.angle_gamma   90.00
#
_symmetry.space_group_name_H-M   'P 1'
#
loop_
_entity.id
_entity.type
_entity.pdbx_description
1 polymer ?
#
loop_
_entity_poly.entity_id
_entity_poly.type
_entity_poly.pdbx_seq_one_letter_code
_entity_poly.pdbx_strand_id
1 'polypeptide(L)'
;MSYWLIAFLIIDTTFLFFLGNFHSFDTPAYFFDYFIIDAFSINLALISLVFMLVYFVLCHSTLGNLEILCLFCSIFSSIVCFFCNNILLFWVSYELTILPLLICLYVSSPYSERFLAGWYLLFYVLVTSLPLLILFFYNSFVNSSFIISECNNSMFLNVAMFILFITKVPLPPFHAWLPIVHAEASTFVSVVLSGYVMKLGVIGIFRFCGFLVGEISVALLFGFFIVLFFYLCSCSELDNKRWLAFLSLVHIIVAIVGFCYLGLNNSSFVTLFCLGHGLSAGLLFYLFNLCYNVTGTRNWVVIGLDNALSNFWRVSLIVGLLSVASFPPSLSFLSEVFILSSSFENGSVLFFMAAYIFLGGLIPVVLVSYLLINYSSFGVYANVSIGSYLIVFSLFLVWLLGVLAI
;
A
#
# COMPACT_ATOMS: atom_id res chain seq x y z
N MET A 1 -17.24 5.97 -24.40
CA MET A 1 -18.05 5.22 -23.41
C MET A 1 -17.86 3.71 -23.52
N SER A 2 -17.89 3.11 -24.72
CA SER A 2 -17.74 1.66 -24.90
C SER A 2 -16.40 1.08 -24.43
N TYR A 3 -15.27 1.69 -24.82
CA TYR A 3 -13.95 1.19 -24.42
C TYR A 3 -13.69 1.25 -22.91
N TRP A 4 -14.27 2.22 -22.23
CA TRP A 4 -14.16 2.40 -20.77
C TRP A 4 -14.85 1.26 -20.00
N LEU A 5 -16.08 0.92 -20.40
CA LEU A 5 -16.84 -0.17 -19.79
C LEU A 5 -16.21 -1.54 -20.09
N ILE A 6 -15.62 -1.71 -21.28
CA ILE A 6 -14.94 -2.96 -21.65
C ILE A 6 -13.66 -3.14 -20.82
N ALA A 7 -12.81 -2.11 -20.71
CA ALA A 7 -11.62 -2.17 -19.86
C ALA A 7 -11.99 -2.46 -18.39
N PHE A 8 -13.07 -1.86 -17.91
CA PHE A 8 -13.62 -2.09 -16.57
C PHE A 8 -14.07 -3.54 -16.36
N LEU A 9 -14.88 -4.09 -17.26
CA LEU A 9 -15.36 -5.48 -17.16
C LEU A 9 -14.21 -6.49 -17.23
N ILE A 10 -13.17 -6.21 -18.01
CA ILE A 10 -11.97 -7.05 -18.08
C ILE A 10 -11.22 -7.03 -16.74
N ILE A 11 -11.20 -5.91 -16.03
CA ILE A 11 -10.57 -5.82 -14.69
C ILE A 11 -11.32 -6.64 -13.68
N ASP A 12 -12.63 -6.44 -13.59
CA ASP A 12 -13.42 -7.14 -12.58
C ASP A 12 -13.38 -8.65 -12.83
N THR A 13 -13.40 -9.08 -14.09
CA THR A 13 -13.28 -10.50 -14.46
C THR A 13 -11.88 -11.07 -14.24
N THR A 14 -10.81 -10.31 -14.51
CA THR A 14 -9.44 -10.77 -14.20
C THR A 14 -9.20 -10.82 -12.69
N PHE A 15 -9.68 -9.83 -11.95
CA PHE A 15 -9.60 -9.82 -10.49
C PHE A 15 -10.36 -11.00 -9.87
N LEU A 16 -11.58 -11.26 -10.34
CA LEU A 16 -12.38 -12.44 -9.96
C LEU A 16 -11.64 -13.76 -10.24
N PHE A 17 -10.98 -13.87 -11.39
CA PHE A 17 -10.24 -15.08 -11.76
C PHE A 17 -9.03 -15.33 -10.85
N PHE A 18 -8.33 -14.27 -10.43
CA PHE A 18 -7.18 -14.40 -9.53
C PHE A 18 -7.59 -14.62 -8.07
N LEU A 19 -8.67 -13.97 -7.61
CA LEU A 19 -9.21 -14.21 -6.27
C LEU A 19 -9.69 -15.65 -6.08
N GLY A 20 -10.30 -16.27 -7.10
CA GLY A 20 -10.82 -17.64 -7.00
C GLY A 20 -9.74 -18.73 -6.88
N ASN A 21 -8.45 -18.38 -7.05
CA ASN A 21 -7.34 -19.33 -7.19
C ASN A 21 -6.22 -19.11 -6.15
N PHE A 22 -6.50 -18.45 -5.02
CA PHE A 22 -5.47 -18.15 -4.01
C PHE A 22 -4.72 -19.37 -3.48
N HIS A 23 -5.39 -20.52 -3.38
CA HIS A 23 -4.81 -21.77 -2.88
C HIS A 23 -4.19 -22.65 -3.97
N SER A 24 -4.34 -22.31 -5.25
CA SER A 24 -3.85 -23.19 -6.33
C SER A 24 -2.39 -22.96 -6.73
N PHE A 25 -1.70 -21.99 -6.12
CA PHE A 25 -0.32 -21.61 -6.44
C PHE A 25 0.64 -21.77 -5.24
N ASP A 26 0.50 -22.85 -4.48
CA ASP A 26 1.36 -23.13 -3.33
C ASP A 26 2.79 -23.52 -3.77
N THR A 27 2.98 -24.02 -4.99
CA THR A 27 4.30 -24.32 -5.53
C THR A 27 4.81 -23.18 -6.42
N PRO A 28 5.99 -22.60 -6.13
CA PRO A 28 6.58 -21.53 -6.92
C PRO A 28 6.94 -22.02 -8.33
N ALA A 29 6.44 -21.34 -9.36
CA ALA A 29 6.78 -21.63 -10.75
C ALA A 29 7.91 -20.71 -11.23
N TYR A 30 9.04 -21.30 -11.61
CA TYR A 30 10.21 -20.57 -12.11
C TYR A 30 10.22 -20.53 -13.64
N PHE A 31 10.35 -19.33 -14.22
CA PHE A 31 10.49 -19.12 -15.65
C PHE A 31 11.91 -18.64 -15.99
N PHE A 32 12.61 -19.44 -16.79
CA PHE A 32 13.98 -19.18 -17.27
C PHE A 32 14.96 -18.78 -16.14
N ASP A 33 14.72 -19.21 -14.91
CA ASP A 33 15.45 -18.80 -13.69
C ASP A 33 15.41 -17.30 -13.35
N TYR A 34 14.88 -16.43 -14.23
CA TYR A 34 14.77 -14.98 -14.01
C TYR A 34 13.48 -14.56 -13.30
N PHE A 35 12.39 -15.29 -13.52
CA PHE A 35 11.09 -14.93 -12.96
C PHE A 35 10.52 -16.02 -12.06
N ILE A 36 9.89 -15.61 -10.96
CA ILE A 36 9.15 -16.46 -10.02
C ILE A 36 7.68 -16.06 -10.04
N ILE A 37 6.80 -17.02 -10.27
CA ILE A 37 5.36 -16.87 -10.14
C ILE A 37 4.89 -17.64 -8.91
N ASP A 38 4.51 -16.88 -7.87
CA ASP A 38 3.96 -17.38 -6.62
C ASP A 38 2.63 -16.67 -6.35
N ALA A 39 1.81 -17.22 -5.47
CA ALA A 39 0.61 -16.53 -4.97
C ALA A 39 0.95 -15.10 -4.46
N PHE A 40 2.10 -14.95 -3.77
CA PHE A 40 2.56 -13.65 -3.27
C PHE A 40 2.81 -12.63 -4.39
N SER A 41 3.51 -13.03 -5.46
CA SER A 41 3.85 -12.11 -6.56
C SER A 41 2.64 -11.78 -7.43
N ILE A 42 1.75 -12.75 -7.69
CA ILE A 42 0.51 -12.53 -8.44
C ILE A 42 -0.38 -11.51 -7.72
N ASN A 43 -0.60 -11.68 -6.41
CA ASN A 43 -1.49 -10.82 -5.63
C ASN A 43 -1.02 -9.37 -5.64
N LEU A 44 0.29 -9.14 -5.46
CA LEU A 44 0.84 -7.79 -5.50
C LEU A 44 0.89 -7.21 -6.92
N ALA A 45 1.21 -8.01 -7.94
CA ALA A 45 1.20 -7.58 -9.33
C ALA A 45 -0.20 -7.13 -9.78
N LEU A 46 -1.23 -7.78 -9.25
CA LEU A 46 -2.61 -7.40 -9.53
C LEU A 46 -2.96 -6.00 -8.99
N ILE A 47 -2.40 -5.57 -7.86
CA ILE A 47 -2.54 -4.18 -7.37
C ILE A 47 -1.99 -3.19 -8.39
N SER A 48 -0.78 -3.43 -8.91
CA SER A 48 -0.17 -2.58 -9.94
C SER A 48 -0.99 -2.54 -11.23
N LEU A 49 -1.60 -3.66 -11.64
CA LEU A 49 -2.47 -3.71 -12.82
C LEU A 49 -3.77 -2.91 -12.63
N VAL A 50 -4.39 -2.99 -11.45
CA VAL A 50 -5.59 -2.18 -11.15
C VAL A 50 -5.24 -0.68 -11.22
N PHE A 51 -4.11 -0.27 -10.64
CA PHE A 51 -3.69 1.13 -10.69
C PHE A 51 -3.29 1.60 -12.08
N MET A 52 -2.69 0.76 -12.92
CA MET A 52 -2.45 1.07 -14.34
C MET A 52 -3.73 1.50 -15.04
N LEU A 53 -4.83 0.80 -14.76
CA LEU A 53 -6.07 0.99 -15.49
C LEU A 53 -6.83 2.18 -14.95
N VAL A 54 -6.88 2.36 -13.63
CA VAL A 54 -7.39 3.60 -13.00
C VAL A 54 -6.66 4.82 -13.57
N TYR A 55 -5.34 4.71 -13.73
CA TYR A 55 -4.51 5.74 -14.32
C TYR A 55 -4.86 6.01 -15.79
N PHE A 56 -4.92 4.96 -16.62
CA PHE A 56 -5.30 5.09 -18.04
C PHE A 56 -6.68 5.74 -18.18
N VAL A 57 -7.59 5.49 -17.22
CA VAL A 57 -8.95 6.03 -17.21
C VAL A 57 -9.05 7.50 -16.84
N LEU A 58 -8.33 7.91 -15.82
CA LEU A 58 -8.49 9.24 -15.24
C LEU A 58 -7.59 10.30 -15.87
N CYS A 59 -6.40 9.88 -16.29
CA CYS A 59 -5.29 10.81 -16.40
C CYS A 59 -4.94 11.20 -17.82
N HIS A 60 -5.49 10.51 -18.83
CA HIS A 60 -5.12 10.77 -20.21
C HIS A 60 -5.45 12.21 -20.65
N SER A 61 -6.45 12.84 -20.04
CA SER A 61 -6.86 14.20 -20.36
C SER A 61 -6.26 15.30 -19.46
N THR A 62 -5.72 14.95 -18.29
CA THR A 62 -5.36 15.94 -17.25
C THR A 62 -3.86 16.04 -16.98
N LEU A 63 -3.08 15.00 -17.24
CA LEU A 63 -1.66 14.97 -16.91
C LEU A 63 -0.77 15.33 -18.09
N GLY A 64 0.40 15.89 -17.78
CA GLY A 64 1.42 16.18 -18.79
C GLY A 64 2.10 14.89 -19.28
N ASN A 65 2.49 14.83 -20.56
CA ASN A 65 3.10 13.64 -21.18
C ASN A 65 4.27 13.03 -20.38
N LEU A 66 5.08 13.87 -19.73
CA LEU A 66 6.19 13.42 -18.87
C LEU A 66 5.70 12.64 -17.65
N GLU A 67 4.65 13.11 -16.98
CA GLU A 67 4.08 12.43 -15.81
C GLU A 67 3.50 11.08 -16.20
N ILE A 68 2.87 11.00 -17.37
CA ILE A 68 2.36 9.75 -17.93
C ILE A 68 3.48 8.73 -18.11
N LEU A 69 4.59 9.17 -18.71
CA LEU A 69 5.73 8.31 -18.96
C LEU A 69 6.39 7.85 -17.66
N CYS A 70 6.56 8.75 -16.69
CA CYS A 70 7.12 8.43 -15.38
C CYS A 70 6.23 7.45 -14.61
N LEU A 71 4.92 7.67 -14.56
CA LEU A 71 3.99 6.76 -13.88
C LEU A 71 3.94 5.40 -14.58
N PHE A 72 3.89 5.35 -15.91
CA PHE A 72 3.98 4.10 -16.66
C PHE A 72 5.27 3.33 -16.35
N CYS A 73 6.41 4.02 -16.33
CA CYS A 73 7.70 3.43 -15.99
C CYS A 73 7.73 2.87 -14.56
N SER A 74 7.18 3.61 -13.59
CA SER A 74 7.11 3.16 -12.19
C SER A 74 6.24 1.90 -12.03
N ILE A 75 5.13 1.82 -12.76
CA ILE A 75 4.22 0.69 -12.61
C ILE A 75 4.77 -0.54 -13.35
N PHE A 76 5.33 -0.37 -14.55
CA PHE A 76 5.99 -1.47 -15.25
C PHE A 76 7.14 -2.05 -14.43
N SER A 77 7.99 -1.19 -13.84
CA SER A 77 9.06 -1.66 -12.97
C SER A 77 8.55 -2.36 -11.70
N SER A 78 7.40 -1.95 -11.14
CA SER A 78 6.81 -2.64 -9.99
C SER A 78 6.39 -4.08 -10.33
N ILE A 79 5.76 -4.28 -11.50
CA ILE A 79 5.33 -5.61 -11.96
C ILE A 79 6.56 -6.50 -12.15
N VAL A 80 7.61 -5.97 -12.81
CA VAL A 80 8.87 -6.69 -12.97
C VAL A 80 9.43 -7.07 -11.60
N CYS A 81 9.50 -6.12 -10.65
CA CYS A 81 10.04 -6.36 -9.31
C CYS A 81 9.30 -7.47 -8.56
N PHE A 82 7.98 -7.59 -8.70
CA PHE A 82 7.21 -8.64 -8.03
C PHE A 82 7.52 -10.05 -8.56
N PHE A 83 7.79 -10.17 -9.86
CA PHE A 83 8.11 -11.45 -10.49
C PHE A 83 9.61 -11.76 -10.50
N CYS A 84 10.51 -10.88 -10.05
CA CYS A 84 11.95 -11.12 -10.13
C CYS A 84 12.44 -12.28 -9.24
N ASN A 85 13.21 -13.20 -9.81
CA ASN A 85 14.06 -14.17 -9.11
C ASN A 85 15.52 -13.71 -9.02
N ASN A 86 15.97 -12.85 -9.94
CA ASN A 86 17.36 -12.40 -9.96
C ASN A 86 17.58 -11.16 -9.09
N ILE A 87 18.60 -11.21 -8.24
CA ILE A 87 18.92 -10.20 -7.23
C ILE A 87 19.18 -8.82 -7.86
N LEU A 88 19.99 -8.76 -8.93
CA LEU A 88 20.29 -7.51 -9.61
C LEU A 88 19.07 -6.93 -10.33
N LEU A 89 18.28 -7.78 -11.00
CA LEU A 89 17.05 -7.35 -11.66
C LEU A 89 16.03 -6.84 -10.64
N PHE A 90 15.93 -7.51 -9.48
CA PHE A 90 15.15 -7.06 -8.35
C PHE A 90 15.60 -5.67 -7.89
N TRP A 91 16.90 -5.43 -7.66
CA TRP A 91 17.39 -4.10 -7.25
C TRP A 91 17.09 -3.00 -8.28
N VAL A 92 17.37 -3.26 -9.57
CA VAL A 92 17.14 -2.27 -10.64
C VAL A 92 15.66 -1.93 -10.74
N SER A 93 14.78 -2.95 -10.77
CA SER A 93 13.32 -2.73 -10.83
C SER A 93 12.80 -2.06 -9.57
N TYR A 94 13.30 -2.44 -8.40
CA TYR A 94 12.95 -1.85 -7.11
C TYR A 94 13.28 -0.36 -6.99
N GLU A 95 14.39 0.12 -7.57
CA GLU A 95 14.74 1.55 -7.59
C GLU A 95 14.06 2.31 -8.73
N LEU A 96 13.89 1.67 -9.89
CA LEU A 96 13.13 2.23 -11.01
C LEU A 96 11.65 2.45 -10.69
N THR A 97 11.12 1.90 -9.59
CA THR A 97 9.78 2.25 -9.11
C THR A 97 9.72 3.63 -8.45
N ILE A 98 10.75 4.02 -7.69
CA ILE A 98 10.75 5.25 -6.90
C ILE A 98 11.32 6.43 -7.69
N LEU A 99 12.36 6.22 -8.49
CA LEU A 99 13.01 7.30 -9.25
C LEU A 99 12.05 8.09 -10.16
N PRO A 100 11.14 7.44 -10.94
CA PRO A 100 10.14 8.18 -11.73
C PRO A 100 9.15 8.94 -10.86
N LEU A 101 8.81 8.42 -9.67
CA LEU A 101 7.92 9.10 -8.73
C LEU A 101 8.58 10.34 -8.12
N LEU A 102 9.89 10.30 -7.87
CA LEU A 102 10.66 11.47 -7.46
C LEU A 102 10.62 12.57 -8.53
N ILE A 103 10.73 12.21 -9.81
CA ILE A 103 10.59 13.18 -10.91
C ILE A 103 9.17 13.75 -10.95
N CYS A 104 8.15 12.90 -10.82
CA CYS A 104 6.76 13.35 -10.72
C CYS A 104 6.55 14.29 -9.53
N LEU A 105 7.21 14.06 -8.39
CA LEU A 105 7.10 14.94 -7.22
C LEU A 105 7.58 16.36 -7.56
N TYR A 106 8.72 16.52 -8.23
CA TYR A 106 9.23 17.84 -8.60
C TYR A 106 8.37 18.56 -9.65
N VAL A 107 7.85 17.82 -10.63
CA VAL A 107 7.11 18.42 -11.77
C VAL A 107 5.65 18.69 -11.40
N SER A 108 4.96 17.70 -10.84
CA SER A 108 3.49 17.66 -10.75
C SER A 108 2.91 18.24 -9.45
N SER A 109 3.71 18.34 -8.39
CA SER A 109 3.17 18.78 -7.10
C SER A 109 2.90 20.30 -7.11
N PRO A 110 1.70 20.73 -6.65
CA PRO A 110 1.35 22.15 -6.63
C PRO A 110 1.80 22.89 -5.36
N TYR A 111 2.47 22.22 -4.43
CA TYR A 111 2.79 22.75 -3.10
C TYR A 111 4.24 23.27 -3.02
N SER A 112 4.48 24.23 -2.12
CA SER A 112 5.79 24.89 -1.98
C SER A 112 6.86 24.00 -1.35
N GLU A 113 6.49 23.14 -0.41
CA GLU A 113 7.43 22.28 0.35
C GLU A 113 7.83 21.01 -0.43
N ARG A 114 7.42 20.89 -1.70
CA ARG A 114 7.80 19.79 -2.59
C ARG A 114 9.29 19.56 -2.70
N PHE A 115 10.10 20.61 -2.66
CA PHE A 115 11.56 20.46 -2.72
C PHE A 115 12.09 19.79 -1.46
N LEU A 116 11.59 20.19 -0.29
CA LEU A 116 11.95 19.57 0.99
C LEU A 116 11.56 18.09 0.99
N ALA A 117 10.34 17.76 0.57
CA ALA A 117 9.89 16.37 0.43
C ALA A 117 10.76 15.56 -0.55
N GLY A 118 11.17 16.18 -1.66
CA GLY A 118 12.10 15.62 -2.62
C GLY A 118 13.47 15.30 -2.02
N TRP A 119 14.01 16.18 -1.16
CA TRP A 119 15.26 15.93 -0.43
C TRP A 119 15.14 14.74 0.53
N TYR A 120 14.05 14.64 1.28
CA TYR A 120 13.81 13.48 2.16
C TYR A 120 13.76 12.18 1.39
N LEU A 121 13.03 12.14 0.26
CA LEU A 121 12.90 10.93 -0.56
C LEU A 121 14.21 10.57 -1.27
N LEU A 122 14.98 11.56 -1.73
CA LEU A 122 16.29 11.34 -2.34
C LEU A 122 17.30 10.81 -1.34
N PHE A 123 17.36 11.39 -0.14
CA PHE A 123 18.27 10.93 0.92
C PHE A 123 17.91 9.52 1.38
N TYR A 124 16.60 9.24 1.50
CA TYR A 124 16.11 7.90 1.72
C TYR A 124 16.65 6.91 0.68
N VAL A 125 16.46 7.19 -0.62
CA VAL A 125 16.96 6.32 -1.70
C VAL A 125 18.47 6.13 -1.57
N LEU A 126 19.27 7.18 -1.39
CA LEU A 126 20.73 7.05 -1.31
C LEU A 126 21.21 6.21 -0.12
N VAL A 127 20.64 6.44 1.06
CA VAL A 127 21.07 5.76 2.30
C VAL A 127 20.65 4.30 2.31
N THR A 128 19.57 3.92 1.63
CA THR A 128 19.04 2.56 1.70
C THR A 128 19.43 1.73 0.48
N SER A 129 19.34 2.30 -0.72
CA SER A 129 19.55 1.56 -1.98
C SER A 129 21.01 1.17 -2.21
N LEU A 130 21.96 2.06 -1.87
CA LEU A 130 23.38 1.82 -2.13
C LEU A 130 23.96 0.75 -1.20
N PRO A 131 23.70 0.76 0.13
CA PRO A 131 24.11 -0.35 0.98
C PRO A 131 23.44 -1.67 0.58
N LEU A 132 22.18 -1.64 0.15
CA LEU A 132 21.48 -2.83 -0.33
C LEU A 132 22.18 -3.44 -1.55
N LEU A 133 22.64 -2.61 -2.49
CA LEU A 133 23.39 -3.05 -3.67
C LEU A 133 24.71 -3.73 -3.27
N ILE A 134 25.44 -3.15 -2.31
CA ILE A 134 26.72 -3.72 -1.83
C ILE A 134 26.50 -5.10 -1.21
N LEU A 135 25.46 -5.25 -0.39
CA LEU A 135 25.11 -6.53 0.22
C LEU A 135 24.67 -7.56 -0.82
N PHE A 136 23.95 -7.15 -1.86
CA PHE A 136 23.60 -8.02 -2.97
C PHE A 136 24.82 -8.51 -3.74
N PHE A 137 25.80 -7.65 -4.02
CA PHE A 137 27.06 -8.08 -4.63
C PHE A 137 27.84 -9.02 -3.72
N TYR A 138 27.90 -8.73 -2.43
CA TYR A 138 28.54 -9.62 -1.45
C TYR A 138 27.89 -11.01 -1.44
N ASN A 139 26.56 -11.07 -1.38
CA ASN A 139 25.82 -12.33 -1.43
C ASN A 139 26.08 -13.11 -2.72
N SER A 140 26.06 -12.41 -3.87
CA SER A 140 26.35 -13.04 -5.15
C SER A 140 27.77 -13.58 -5.26
N PHE A 141 28.73 -12.91 -4.63
CA PHE A 141 30.13 -13.36 -4.59
C PHE A 141 30.28 -14.62 -3.74
N VAL A 142 29.58 -14.70 -2.60
CA VAL A 142 29.64 -15.86 -1.70
C VAL A 142 28.97 -17.09 -2.33
N ASN A 143 27.86 -16.90 -3.04
CA ASN A 143 27.07 -18.01 -3.60
C ASN A 143 27.42 -18.35 -5.04
N SER A 144 28.24 -17.53 -5.71
CA SER A 144 28.54 -17.63 -7.15
C SER A 144 27.31 -17.58 -8.07
N SER A 145 26.18 -17.05 -7.58
CA SER A 145 24.94 -16.92 -8.33
C SER A 145 24.18 -15.64 -7.97
N PHE A 146 23.35 -15.18 -8.90
CA PHE A 146 22.46 -14.02 -8.70
C PHE A 146 21.01 -14.43 -8.39
N ILE A 147 20.77 -15.71 -8.12
CA ILE A 147 19.44 -16.26 -7.93
C ILE A 147 19.03 -16.11 -6.46
N ILE A 148 17.83 -15.57 -6.21
CA ILE A 148 17.32 -15.35 -4.85
C ILE A 148 17.17 -16.66 -4.08
N SER A 149 16.70 -17.73 -4.72
CA SER A 149 16.51 -19.04 -4.07
C SER A 149 17.79 -19.67 -3.53
N GLU A 150 18.95 -19.24 -4.03
CA GLU A 150 20.26 -19.74 -3.62
C GLU A 150 20.93 -18.81 -2.60
N CYS A 151 20.24 -17.77 -2.12
CA CYS A 151 20.74 -16.79 -1.15
C CYS A 151 21.28 -17.47 0.13
N ASN A 152 22.42 -16.97 0.64
CA ASN A 152 23.08 -17.61 1.76
C ASN A 152 22.36 -17.25 3.06
N ASN A 153 22.05 -18.24 3.89
CA ASN A 153 21.30 -18.07 5.13
C ASN A 153 22.17 -17.60 6.31
N SER A 154 23.14 -16.72 6.06
CA SER A 154 23.92 -16.15 7.16
C SER A 154 23.06 -15.13 7.93
N MET A 155 22.93 -15.35 9.24
CA MET A 155 22.10 -14.51 10.12
C MET A 155 22.44 -13.02 10.00
N PHE A 156 23.74 -12.69 9.94
CA PHE A 156 24.20 -11.30 9.82
C PHE A 156 23.73 -10.63 8.52
N LEU A 157 23.87 -11.31 7.39
CA LEU A 157 23.43 -10.79 6.10
C LEU A 157 21.92 -10.56 6.12
N ASN A 158 21.15 -11.55 6.57
CA ASN A 158 19.69 -11.46 6.62
C ASN A 158 19.23 -10.31 7.50
N VAL A 159 19.86 -10.08 8.66
CA VAL A 159 19.51 -8.95 9.54
C VAL A 159 19.86 -7.61 8.90
N ALA A 160 21.02 -7.50 8.24
CA ALA A 160 21.39 -6.28 7.52
C ALA A 160 20.41 -5.96 6.38
N MET A 161 20.03 -6.98 5.60
CA MET A 161 19.03 -6.84 4.54
C MET A 161 17.65 -6.49 5.10
N PHE A 162 17.25 -7.10 6.22
CA PHE A 162 15.99 -6.80 6.90
C PHE A 162 15.88 -5.33 7.31
N ILE A 163 16.94 -4.78 7.92
CA ILE A 163 17.01 -3.37 8.32
C ILE A 163 16.84 -2.45 7.09
N LEU A 164 17.48 -2.78 5.97
CA LEU A 164 17.39 -1.99 4.73
C LEU A 164 16.05 -2.14 4.01
N PHE A 165 15.37 -3.29 4.09
CA PHE A 165 14.03 -3.41 3.53
C PHE A 165 12.97 -2.74 4.41
N ILE A 166 13.16 -2.75 5.73
CA ILE A 166 12.32 -2.02 6.67
C ILE A 166 12.29 -0.53 6.35
N THR A 167 13.34 0.06 5.81
CA THR A 167 13.29 1.50 5.52
C THR A 167 12.24 1.85 4.45
N LYS A 168 11.84 0.93 3.54
CA LYS A 168 10.67 1.12 2.64
C LYS A 168 9.34 1.04 3.37
N VAL A 169 9.28 0.30 4.48
CA VAL A 169 8.11 0.19 5.36
C VAL A 169 8.45 0.93 6.65
N PRO A 170 8.48 2.27 6.58
CA PRO A 170 9.48 2.99 7.32
C PRO A 170 9.13 2.99 8.81
N LEU A 171 9.82 2.12 9.56
CA LEU A 171 9.80 2.08 11.02
C LEU A 171 10.61 3.28 11.56
N PRO A 172 10.33 3.77 12.78
CA PRO A 172 11.21 4.71 13.47
C PRO A 172 12.65 4.18 13.50
N PRO A 173 13.67 4.99 13.16
CA PRO A 173 13.63 6.44 12.91
C PRO A 173 13.32 6.86 11.46
N PHE A 174 13.24 5.94 10.49
CA PHE A 174 13.15 6.25 9.07
C PHE A 174 11.75 6.65 8.57
N HIS A 175 10.72 6.62 9.42
CA HIS A 175 9.32 6.95 9.08
C HIS A 175 9.07 8.35 8.50
N ALA A 176 9.92 9.33 8.82
CA ALA A 176 9.62 10.75 8.57
C ALA A 176 9.39 11.10 7.09
N TRP A 177 10.04 10.43 6.16
CA TRP A 177 9.91 10.76 4.73
C TRP A 177 8.49 10.50 4.22
N LEU A 178 7.79 9.50 4.75
CA LEU A 178 6.55 9.02 4.16
C LEU A 178 5.37 9.99 4.38
N PRO A 179 5.06 10.45 5.62
CA PRO A 179 4.01 11.45 5.83
C PRO A 179 4.27 12.77 5.09
N ILE A 180 5.55 13.21 5.02
CA ILE A 180 5.95 14.45 4.35
C ILE A 180 5.74 14.31 2.83
N VAL A 181 6.20 13.20 2.23
CA VAL A 181 6.05 12.97 0.80
C VAL A 181 4.58 12.82 0.41
N HIS A 182 3.76 12.11 1.19
CA HIS A 182 2.33 12.00 0.89
C HIS A 182 1.60 13.35 0.98
N ALA A 183 1.99 14.24 1.89
CA ALA A 183 1.41 15.58 2.00
C ALA A 183 1.67 16.40 0.72
N GLU A 184 2.91 16.39 0.24
CA GLU A 184 3.36 17.25 -0.85
C GLU A 184 3.11 16.65 -2.24
N ALA A 185 3.07 15.31 -2.36
CA ALA A 185 2.87 14.65 -3.63
C ALA A 185 1.49 14.95 -4.26
N SER A 186 1.46 14.94 -5.59
CA SER A 186 0.20 14.87 -6.34
C SER A 186 -0.56 13.60 -5.96
N THR A 187 -1.87 13.62 -6.12
CA THR A 187 -2.74 12.53 -5.62
C THR A 187 -2.43 11.20 -6.31
N PHE A 188 -2.10 11.22 -7.60
CA PHE A 188 -1.66 10.02 -8.33
C PHE A 188 -0.38 9.42 -7.79
N VAL A 189 0.61 10.26 -7.47
CA VAL A 189 1.86 9.79 -6.83
C VAL A 189 1.57 9.21 -5.45
N SER A 190 0.69 9.83 -4.66
CA SER A 190 0.30 9.28 -3.35
C SER A 190 -0.42 7.94 -3.46
N VAL A 191 -1.31 7.76 -4.44
CA VAL A 191 -2.02 6.49 -4.70
C VAL A 191 -1.03 5.38 -5.03
N VAL A 192 -0.06 5.66 -5.89
CA VAL A 192 0.99 4.72 -6.28
C VAL A 192 1.92 4.38 -5.10
N LEU A 193 2.34 5.40 -4.35
CA LEU A 193 3.24 5.25 -3.20
C LEU A 193 2.60 4.35 -2.13
N SER A 194 1.33 4.57 -1.81
CA SER A 194 0.62 3.71 -0.87
C SER A 194 0.20 2.38 -1.48
N GLY A 195 -0.10 2.35 -2.77
CA GLY A 195 -0.61 1.20 -3.48
C GLY A 195 0.38 0.06 -3.50
N TYR A 196 1.54 0.26 -4.15
CA TYR A 196 2.52 -0.80 -4.35
C TYR A 196 3.92 -0.49 -3.82
N VAL A 197 4.35 0.78 -3.70
CA VAL A 197 5.75 1.08 -3.32
C VAL A 197 6.08 0.57 -1.93
N MET A 198 5.18 0.76 -0.95
CA MET A 198 5.40 0.20 0.39
C MET A 198 5.36 -1.34 0.39
N LYS A 199 4.63 -1.96 -0.54
CA LYS A 199 4.54 -3.44 -0.66
C LYS A 199 5.83 -4.03 -1.24
N LEU A 200 6.61 -3.26 -2.00
CA LEU A 200 7.95 -3.66 -2.44
C LEU A 200 8.91 -3.89 -1.25
N GLY A 201 8.70 -3.21 -0.13
CA GLY A 201 9.43 -3.50 1.10
C GLY A 201 9.07 -4.87 1.67
N VAL A 202 7.76 -5.17 1.73
CA VAL A 202 7.25 -6.44 2.25
C VAL A 202 7.70 -7.63 1.40
N ILE A 203 7.66 -7.53 0.07
CA ILE A 203 8.19 -8.60 -0.79
C ILE A 203 9.71 -8.78 -0.63
N GLY A 204 10.47 -7.69 -0.44
CA GLY A 204 11.90 -7.78 -0.15
C GLY A 204 12.17 -8.57 1.13
N ILE A 205 11.41 -8.30 2.20
CA ILE A 205 11.47 -9.07 3.45
C ILE A 205 11.08 -10.53 3.20
N PHE A 206 10.01 -10.80 2.47
CA PHE A 206 9.55 -12.16 2.15
C PHE A 206 10.63 -12.98 1.43
N ARG A 207 11.23 -12.39 0.38
CA ARG A 207 12.20 -13.08 -0.50
C ARG A 207 13.57 -13.28 0.12
N PHE A 208 14.08 -12.27 0.81
CA PHE A 208 15.47 -12.26 1.30
C PHE A 208 15.59 -12.59 2.79
N CYS A 209 14.56 -12.30 3.58
CA CYS A 209 14.61 -12.41 5.03
C CYS A 209 13.70 -13.52 5.57
N GLY A 210 13.22 -14.44 4.72
CA GLY A 210 12.30 -15.51 5.09
C GLY A 210 12.79 -16.37 6.27
N PHE A 211 14.10 -16.57 6.40
CA PHE A 211 14.69 -17.34 7.51
C PHE A 211 14.57 -16.65 8.89
N LEU A 212 14.53 -15.31 8.92
CA LEU A 212 14.36 -14.54 10.16
C LEU A 212 12.92 -14.57 10.70
N VAL A 213 11.99 -15.04 9.87
CA VAL A 213 10.56 -15.07 10.18
C VAL A 213 10.32 -16.18 11.19
N GLY A 214 9.98 -15.80 12.43
CA GLY A 214 9.73 -16.70 13.55
C GLY A 214 10.74 -16.60 14.70
N GLU A 215 11.96 -16.10 14.44
CA GLU A 215 13.01 -15.99 15.49
C GLU A 215 13.01 -14.65 16.22
N ILE A 216 12.41 -13.61 15.65
CA ILE A 216 12.52 -12.22 16.17
C ILE A 216 11.34 -11.84 17.07
N SER A 217 11.23 -12.50 18.22
CA SER A 217 10.22 -12.17 19.25
C SER A 217 10.30 -10.71 19.75
N VAL A 218 11.50 -10.14 19.78
CA VAL A 218 11.74 -8.75 20.23
C VAL A 218 11.23 -7.72 19.22
N ALA A 219 11.29 -8.00 17.91
CA ALA A 219 10.80 -7.09 16.88
C ALA A 219 9.28 -7.03 16.84
N LEU A 220 8.59 -8.12 17.22
CA LEU A 220 7.12 -8.12 17.37
C LEU A 220 6.68 -7.11 18.43
N LEU A 221 7.30 -7.15 19.62
CA LEU A 221 6.97 -6.22 20.72
C LEU A 221 7.26 -4.77 20.33
N PHE A 222 8.42 -4.51 19.73
CA PHE A 222 8.77 -3.16 19.28
C PHE A 222 7.82 -2.64 18.19
N GLY A 223 7.46 -3.50 17.23
CA GLY A 223 6.49 -3.19 16.17
C GLY A 223 5.13 -2.76 16.73
N PHE A 224 4.65 -3.44 17.78
CA PHE A 224 3.37 -3.09 18.41
C PHE A 224 3.40 -1.73 19.12
N PHE A 225 4.47 -1.38 19.81
CA PHE A 225 4.59 -0.04 20.42
C PHE A 225 4.61 1.06 19.35
N ILE A 226 5.26 0.80 18.22
CA ILE A 226 5.31 1.74 17.10
C ILE A 226 3.92 1.91 16.47
N VAL A 227 3.16 0.83 16.31
CA VAL A 227 1.77 0.87 15.84
C VAL A 227 0.92 1.79 16.70
N LEU A 228 0.99 1.64 18.03
CA LEU A 228 0.26 2.51 18.96
C LEU A 228 0.72 3.96 18.86
N PHE A 229 2.03 4.20 18.74
CA PHE A 229 2.59 5.53 18.57
C PHE A 229 2.05 6.22 17.31
N PHE A 230 2.05 5.54 16.16
CA PHE A 230 1.54 6.11 14.91
C PHE A 230 0.02 6.32 14.91
N TYR A 231 -0.75 5.51 15.63
CA TYR A 231 -2.17 5.81 15.84
C TYR A 231 -2.37 7.10 16.65
N LEU A 232 -1.59 7.31 17.72
CA LEU A 232 -1.67 8.56 18.47
C LEU A 232 -1.29 9.76 17.61
N CYS A 233 -0.25 9.63 16.77
CA CYS A 233 0.10 10.65 15.79
C CYS A 233 -1.04 10.91 14.80
N SER A 234 -1.67 9.87 14.25
CA SER A 234 -2.78 10.05 13.29
C SER A 234 -3.97 10.75 13.92
N CYS A 235 -4.31 10.49 15.19
CA CYS A 235 -5.37 11.20 15.90
C CYS A 235 -5.14 12.71 16.01
N SER A 236 -3.87 13.16 16.03
CA SER A 236 -3.51 14.58 16.13
C SER A 236 -3.47 15.31 14.78
N GLU A 237 -3.51 14.57 13.67
CA GLU A 237 -3.32 15.13 12.33
C GLU A 237 -4.65 15.59 11.70
N LEU A 238 -4.72 16.89 11.38
CA LEU A 238 -5.88 17.50 10.74
C LEU A 238 -5.84 17.40 9.21
N ASP A 239 -4.69 17.13 8.61
CA ASP A 239 -4.55 17.02 7.15
C ASP A 239 -4.91 15.61 6.67
N ASN A 240 -5.87 15.50 5.75
CA ASN A 240 -6.37 14.21 5.25
C ASN A 240 -5.28 13.30 4.68
N LYS A 241 -4.35 13.86 3.91
CA LYS A 241 -3.26 13.08 3.32
C LYS A 241 -2.25 12.59 4.37
N ARG A 242 -1.90 13.44 5.35
CA ARG A 242 -0.95 13.09 6.41
C ARG A 242 -1.57 12.07 7.37
N TRP A 243 -2.82 12.28 7.74
CA TRP A 243 -3.61 11.34 8.52
C TRP A 243 -3.60 9.93 7.91
N LEU A 244 -3.92 9.83 6.61
CA LEU A 244 -3.93 8.53 5.92
C LEU A 244 -2.52 7.95 5.78
N ALA A 245 -1.51 8.78 5.59
CA ALA A 245 -0.12 8.32 5.54
C ALA A 245 0.30 7.67 6.87
N PHE A 246 0.02 8.29 8.02
CA PHE A 246 0.29 7.68 9.33
C PHE A 246 -0.49 6.39 9.54
N LEU A 247 -1.78 6.37 9.17
CA LEU A 247 -2.59 5.17 9.30
C LEU A 247 -2.08 4.03 8.38
N SER A 248 -1.57 4.37 7.20
CA SER A 248 -0.97 3.39 6.28
C SER A 248 0.33 2.78 6.80
N LEU A 249 1.12 3.54 7.58
CA LEU A 249 2.28 3.01 8.31
C LEU A 249 1.83 1.94 9.29
N VAL A 250 0.80 2.23 10.08
CA VAL A 250 0.25 1.30 11.06
C VAL A 250 -0.15 -0.02 10.42
N HIS A 251 -0.95 0.01 9.35
CA HIS A 251 -1.41 -1.21 8.68
C HIS A 251 -0.25 -2.07 8.15
N ILE A 252 0.75 -1.46 7.52
CA ILE A 252 1.85 -2.26 6.92
C ILE A 252 2.80 -2.80 7.98
N ILE A 253 2.98 -2.08 9.10
CA ILE A 253 3.73 -2.64 10.24
C ILE A 253 3.01 -3.86 10.80
N VAL A 254 1.68 -3.85 10.88
CA VAL A 254 0.91 -5.05 11.27
C VAL A 254 1.06 -6.17 10.24
N ALA A 255 1.15 -5.87 8.94
CA ALA A 255 1.46 -6.89 7.94
C ALA A 255 2.84 -7.55 8.18
N ILE A 256 3.86 -6.77 8.53
CA ILE A 256 5.20 -7.31 8.87
C ILE A 256 5.16 -8.12 10.17
N VAL A 257 4.49 -7.61 11.21
CA VAL A 257 4.33 -8.32 12.49
C VAL A 257 3.59 -9.64 12.28
N GLY A 258 2.50 -9.61 11.51
CA GLY A 258 1.74 -10.79 11.12
C GLY A 258 2.59 -11.79 10.35
N PHE A 259 3.43 -11.31 9.43
CA PHE A 259 4.38 -12.15 8.71
C PHE A 259 5.38 -12.83 9.64
N CYS A 260 6.03 -12.07 10.53
CA CYS A 260 6.97 -12.58 11.53
C CYS A 260 6.33 -13.60 12.48
N TYR A 261 5.04 -13.46 12.80
CA TYR A 261 4.33 -14.35 13.70
C TYR A 261 3.82 -15.64 13.01
N LEU A 262 3.19 -15.49 11.83
CA LEU A 262 2.56 -16.59 11.09
C LEU A 262 3.56 -17.51 10.40
N GLY A 263 4.79 -17.04 10.14
CA GLY A 263 5.77 -17.78 9.36
C GLY A 263 5.48 -17.76 7.85
N LEU A 264 6.38 -18.39 7.09
CA LEU A 264 6.28 -18.45 5.61
C LEU A 264 5.06 -19.24 5.12
N ASN A 265 4.66 -20.30 5.84
CA ASN A 265 3.56 -21.20 5.44
C ASN A 265 2.21 -20.48 5.30
N ASN A 266 1.97 -19.45 6.11
CA ASN A 266 0.71 -18.70 6.15
C ASN A 266 0.86 -17.29 5.52
N SER A 267 1.89 -17.09 4.69
CA SER A 267 2.17 -15.82 4.03
C SER A 267 1.03 -15.31 3.13
N SER A 268 0.16 -16.20 2.63
CA SER A 268 -1.00 -15.85 1.81
C SER A 268 -1.94 -14.86 2.51
N PHE A 269 -2.17 -14.99 3.81
CA PHE A 269 -3.00 -14.04 4.57
C PHE A 269 -2.36 -12.65 4.67
N VAL A 270 -1.03 -12.58 4.79
CA VAL A 270 -0.30 -11.30 4.78
C VAL A 270 -0.37 -10.65 3.39
N THR A 271 -0.34 -11.43 2.32
CA THR A 271 -0.52 -10.88 0.96
C THR A 271 -1.91 -10.32 0.74
N LEU A 272 -2.93 -11.04 1.24
CA LEU A 272 -4.31 -10.60 1.19
C LEU A 272 -4.50 -9.28 1.95
N PHE A 273 -3.85 -9.16 3.11
CA PHE A 273 -3.80 -7.90 3.87
C PHE A 273 -3.17 -6.77 3.03
N CYS A 274 -2.00 -7.03 2.44
CA CYS A 274 -1.28 -6.04 1.63
C CYS A 274 -2.10 -5.59 0.42
N LEU A 275 -2.83 -6.52 -0.21
CA LEU A 275 -3.74 -6.26 -1.31
C LEU A 275 -4.92 -5.41 -0.86
N GLY A 276 -5.61 -5.81 0.21
CA GLY A 276 -6.74 -5.08 0.79
C GLY A 276 -6.35 -3.65 1.18
N HIS A 277 -5.24 -3.48 1.90
CA HIS A 277 -4.72 -2.18 2.28
C HIS A 277 -4.28 -1.34 1.08
N GLY A 278 -3.64 -1.93 0.06
CA GLY A 278 -3.24 -1.21 -1.16
C GLY A 278 -4.43 -0.60 -1.89
N LEU A 279 -5.50 -1.38 -2.04
CA LEU A 279 -6.72 -0.94 -2.69
C LEU A 279 -7.49 0.10 -1.86
N SER A 280 -7.66 -0.13 -0.55
CA SER A 280 -8.39 0.80 0.33
C SER A 280 -7.69 2.16 0.46
N ALA A 281 -6.36 2.15 0.65
CA ALA A 281 -5.57 3.39 0.69
C ALA A 281 -5.63 4.13 -0.66
N GLY A 282 -5.50 3.41 -1.78
CA GLY A 282 -5.59 4.00 -3.11
C GLY A 282 -6.95 4.65 -3.39
N LEU A 283 -8.05 3.98 -3.01
CA LEU A 283 -9.39 4.53 -3.09
C LEU A 283 -9.53 5.81 -2.24
N LEU A 284 -9.05 5.79 -1.00
CA LEU A 284 -9.21 6.93 -0.09
C LEU A 284 -8.38 8.15 -0.55
N PHE A 285 -7.14 7.96 -1.01
CA PHE A 285 -6.34 9.05 -1.59
C PHE A 285 -7.02 9.67 -2.82
N TYR A 286 -7.67 8.85 -3.66
CA TYR A 286 -8.43 9.34 -4.79
C TYR A 286 -9.68 10.13 -4.34
N LEU A 287 -10.44 9.62 -3.37
CA LEU A 287 -11.61 10.31 -2.83
C LEU A 287 -11.23 11.64 -2.16
N PHE A 288 -10.09 11.73 -1.48
CA PHE A 288 -9.58 13.00 -0.95
C PHE A 288 -9.24 14.00 -2.05
N ASN A 289 -8.74 13.55 -3.19
CA ASN A 289 -8.53 14.43 -4.34
C ASN A 289 -9.83 15.09 -4.78
N LEU A 290 -10.90 14.30 -4.84
CA LEU A 290 -12.21 14.76 -5.29
C LEU A 290 -12.82 15.73 -4.28
N CYS A 291 -12.68 15.46 -2.99
CA CYS A 291 -13.07 16.39 -1.93
C CYS A 291 -12.29 17.69 -2.01
N TYR A 292 -10.97 17.61 -2.24
CA TYR A 292 -10.11 18.77 -2.38
C TYR A 292 -10.50 19.63 -3.60
N ASN A 293 -10.87 19.02 -4.72
CA ASN A 293 -11.32 19.75 -5.91
C ASN A 293 -12.64 20.52 -5.68
N VAL A 294 -13.48 20.07 -4.75
CA VAL A 294 -14.76 20.73 -4.42
C VAL A 294 -14.58 21.77 -3.32
N THR A 295 -13.88 21.42 -2.25
CA THR A 295 -13.75 22.24 -1.02
C THR A 295 -12.55 23.19 -1.05
N GLY A 296 -11.54 22.91 -1.87
CA GLY A 296 -10.27 23.65 -1.91
C GLY A 296 -9.39 23.47 -0.68
N THR A 297 -9.78 22.63 0.29
CA THR A 297 -9.04 22.44 1.54
C THR A 297 -8.75 20.96 1.81
N ARG A 298 -7.71 20.71 2.62
CA ARG A 298 -7.29 19.36 3.05
C ARG A 298 -7.60 19.08 4.51
N ASN A 299 -8.22 20.02 5.20
CA ASN A 299 -8.47 19.92 6.62
C ASN A 299 -9.72 19.07 6.86
N TRP A 300 -9.57 17.98 7.60
CA TRP A 300 -10.63 17.04 7.95
C TRP A 300 -11.85 17.72 8.54
N VAL A 301 -11.64 18.69 9.43
CA VAL A 301 -12.72 19.37 10.13
C VAL A 301 -13.59 20.16 9.16
N VAL A 302 -12.95 20.84 8.20
CA VAL A 302 -13.66 21.62 7.17
C VAL A 302 -14.43 20.70 6.24
N ILE A 303 -13.79 19.63 5.75
CA ILE A 303 -14.42 18.64 4.86
C ILE A 303 -15.62 17.96 5.55
N GLY A 304 -15.53 17.69 6.86
CA GLY A 304 -16.64 17.11 7.65
C GLY A 304 -17.81 18.06 7.88
N LEU A 305 -17.58 19.37 7.83
CA LEU A 305 -18.59 20.42 8.01
C LEU A 305 -19.18 20.90 6.67
N ASP A 306 -18.47 20.66 5.56
CA ASP A 306 -18.84 21.20 4.25
C ASP A 306 -20.04 20.48 3.64
N ASN A 307 -21.12 21.23 3.47
CA ASN A 307 -22.34 20.77 2.79
C ASN A 307 -22.19 20.69 1.26
N ALA A 308 -21.07 21.14 0.70
CA ALA A 308 -20.81 21.17 -0.74
C ALA A 308 -20.65 19.77 -1.37
N LEU A 309 -20.40 18.74 -0.56
CA LEU A 309 -20.25 17.37 -1.05
C LEU A 309 -21.61 16.77 -1.43
N SER A 310 -21.71 16.26 -2.66
CA SER A 310 -22.88 15.50 -3.09
C SER A 310 -23.07 14.24 -2.22
N ASN A 311 -24.31 13.74 -2.14
CA ASN A 311 -24.61 12.54 -1.35
C ASN A 311 -23.81 11.32 -1.82
N PHE A 312 -23.55 11.20 -3.12
CA PHE A 312 -22.72 10.12 -3.65
C PHE A 312 -21.29 10.19 -3.11
N TRP A 313 -20.67 11.38 -3.07
CA TRP A 313 -19.32 11.55 -2.55
C TRP A 313 -19.22 11.31 -1.05
N ARG A 314 -20.24 11.72 -0.29
CA ARG A 314 -20.29 11.39 1.14
C ARG A 314 -20.38 9.89 1.37
N VAL A 315 -21.26 9.19 0.65
CA VAL A 315 -21.37 7.73 0.76
C VAL A 315 -20.07 7.05 0.34
N SER A 316 -19.43 7.48 -0.75
CA SER A 316 -18.17 6.87 -1.18
C SER A 316 -17.01 7.14 -0.21
N LEU A 317 -16.94 8.33 0.40
CA LEU A 317 -16.00 8.62 1.48
C LEU A 317 -16.24 7.75 2.71
N ILE A 318 -17.49 7.58 3.12
CA ILE A 318 -17.85 6.71 4.25
C ILE A 318 -17.42 5.28 3.97
N VAL A 319 -17.74 4.76 2.78
CA VAL A 319 -17.31 3.44 2.33
C VAL A 319 -15.78 3.32 2.31
N GLY A 320 -15.07 4.36 1.82
CA GLY A 320 -13.62 4.41 1.84
C GLY A 320 -13.06 4.36 3.26
N LEU A 321 -13.60 5.16 4.19
CA LEU A 321 -13.17 5.17 5.59
C LEU A 321 -13.42 3.81 6.26
N LEU A 322 -14.57 3.18 5.99
CA LEU A 322 -14.88 1.83 6.47
C LEU A 322 -13.93 0.78 5.89
N SER A 323 -13.51 0.92 4.63
CA SER A 323 -12.55 0.01 3.99
C SER A 323 -11.16 0.08 4.62
N VAL A 324 -10.76 1.27 5.07
CA VAL A 324 -9.51 1.52 5.76
C VAL A 324 -9.59 1.10 7.23
N ALA A 325 -10.76 1.21 7.86
CA ALA A 325 -11.06 0.71 9.20
C ALA A 325 -11.17 -0.84 9.29
N SER A 326 -10.81 -1.56 8.22
CA SER A 326 -11.00 -3.00 8.09
C SER A 326 -12.40 -3.49 8.50
N PHE A 327 -13.45 -2.74 8.13
CA PHE A 327 -14.83 -3.17 8.44
C PHE A 327 -15.20 -4.43 7.62
N PRO A 328 -15.95 -5.40 8.17
CA PRO A 328 -16.43 -6.53 7.40
C PRO A 328 -17.37 -6.04 6.27
N PRO A 329 -17.25 -6.52 5.03
CA PRO A 329 -16.47 -7.68 4.57
C PRO A 329 -15.16 -7.35 3.80
N SER A 330 -14.31 -6.49 4.33
CA SER A 330 -13.03 -6.14 3.67
C SER A 330 -12.00 -7.29 3.61
N LEU A 331 -11.11 -7.26 2.62
CA LEU A 331 -9.96 -8.18 2.50
C LEU A 331 -8.98 -8.06 3.67
N SER A 332 -8.73 -6.84 4.16
CA SER A 332 -7.90 -6.60 5.34
C SER A 332 -8.53 -7.20 6.59
N PHE A 333 -9.85 -7.15 6.74
CA PHE A 333 -10.55 -7.79 7.88
C PHE A 333 -10.27 -9.29 7.94
N LEU A 334 -10.38 -10.01 6.83
CA LEU A 334 -10.19 -11.47 6.80
C LEU A 334 -8.79 -11.88 7.28
N SER A 335 -7.78 -11.13 6.85
CA SER A 335 -6.39 -11.37 7.25
C SER A 335 -6.12 -10.95 8.70
N GLU A 336 -6.69 -9.84 9.18
CA GLU A 336 -6.60 -9.43 10.59
C GLU A 336 -7.24 -10.44 11.54
N VAL A 337 -8.42 -10.98 11.18
CA VAL A 337 -9.11 -12.00 11.97
C VAL A 337 -8.28 -13.29 12.04
N PHE A 338 -7.63 -13.68 10.93
CA PHE A 338 -6.75 -14.85 10.92
C PHE A 338 -5.48 -14.64 11.78
N ILE A 339 -4.86 -13.46 11.70
CA ILE A 339 -3.72 -13.12 12.56
C ILE A 339 -4.17 -13.12 14.03
N LEU A 340 -5.34 -12.57 14.35
CA LEU A 340 -5.90 -12.62 15.70
C LEU A 340 -6.15 -14.06 16.16
N SER A 341 -6.75 -14.91 15.33
CA SER A 341 -7.05 -16.30 15.70
C SER A 341 -5.78 -17.12 15.94
N SER A 342 -4.74 -16.92 15.13
CA SER A 342 -3.44 -17.55 15.37
C SER A 342 -2.74 -17.03 16.63
N SER A 343 -3.07 -15.81 17.09
CA SER A 343 -2.46 -15.18 18.27
C SER A 343 -3.02 -15.66 19.62
N PHE A 344 -4.06 -16.51 19.64
CA PHE A 344 -4.65 -17.01 20.90
C PHE A 344 -3.68 -17.78 21.79
N GLU A 345 -2.62 -18.35 21.23
CA GLU A 345 -1.59 -19.07 21.99
C GLU A 345 -0.67 -18.12 22.78
N ASN A 346 -0.49 -16.88 22.32
CA ASN A 346 0.41 -15.89 22.92
C ASN A 346 -0.37 -14.66 23.41
N GLY A 347 -0.62 -14.59 24.73
CA GLY A 347 -1.43 -13.53 25.34
C GLY A 347 -0.92 -12.09 25.10
N SER A 348 0.39 -11.89 24.96
CA SER A 348 0.97 -10.58 24.63
C SER A 348 0.63 -10.13 23.21
N VAL A 349 0.81 -11.02 22.23
CA VAL A 349 0.48 -10.76 20.82
C VAL A 349 -1.02 -10.54 20.68
N LEU A 350 -1.85 -11.36 21.36
CA LEU A 350 -3.31 -11.20 21.40
C LEU A 350 -3.71 -9.80 21.90
N PHE A 351 -3.14 -9.35 23.03
CA PHE A 351 -3.45 -8.04 23.60
C PHE A 351 -3.14 -6.91 22.61
N PHE A 352 -1.96 -6.93 21.97
CA PHE A 352 -1.58 -5.89 21.03
C PHE A 352 -2.39 -5.93 19.74
N MET A 353 -2.72 -7.12 19.21
CA MET A 353 -3.60 -7.24 18.04
C MET A 353 -5.00 -6.73 18.34
N ALA A 354 -5.55 -7.05 19.53
CA ALA A 354 -6.85 -6.53 19.95
C ALA A 354 -6.84 -5.00 20.10
N ALA A 355 -5.77 -4.43 20.67
CA ALA A 355 -5.60 -2.99 20.78
C ALA A 355 -5.49 -2.31 19.41
N TYR A 356 -4.76 -2.92 18.48
CA TYR A 356 -4.65 -2.45 17.09
C TYR A 356 -6.02 -2.43 16.40
N ILE A 357 -6.78 -3.53 16.44
CA ILE A 357 -8.10 -3.61 15.78
C ILE A 357 -9.07 -2.59 16.41
N PHE A 358 -9.04 -2.45 17.74
CA PHE A 358 -9.89 -1.48 18.42
C PHE A 358 -9.59 -0.03 17.99
N LEU A 359 -8.32 0.38 17.99
CA LEU A 359 -7.91 1.72 17.58
C LEU A 359 -8.10 1.95 16.07
N GLY A 360 -7.75 0.96 15.25
CA GLY A 360 -7.91 0.97 13.81
C GLY A 360 -9.36 1.13 13.36
N GLY A 361 -10.30 0.53 14.08
CA GLY A 361 -11.73 0.74 13.88
C GLY A 361 -12.24 2.08 14.42
N LEU A 362 -11.80 2.48 15.62
CA LEU A 362 -12.34 3.67 16.30
C LEU A 362 -12.04 4.96 15.52
N ILE A 363 -10.81 5.16 15.06
CA ILE A 363 -10.39 6.45 14.47
C ILE A 363 -11.18 6.77 13.20
N PRO A 364 -11.30 5.88 12.20
CA PRO A 364 -12.09 6.18 11.00
C PRO A 364 -13.59 6.22 11.26
N VAL A 365 -14.12 5.42 12.21
CA VAL A 365 -15.55 5.45 12.58
C VAL A 365 -15.94 6.79 13.20
N VAL A 366 -15.06 7.39 14.02
CA VAL A 366 -15.28 8.75 14.53
C VAL A 366 -15.37 9.74 13.37
N LEU A 367 -14.50 9.65 12.37
CA LEU A 367 -14.58 10.50 11.16
C LEU A 367 -15.86 10.27 10.36
N VAL A 368 -16.32 9.02 10.23
CA VAL A 368 -17.61 8.69 9.62
C VAL A 368 -18.75 9.39 10.36
N SER A 369 -18.72 9.43 11.69
CA SER A 369 -19.75 10.10 12.48
C SER A 369 -19.84 11.61 12.17
N TYR A 370 -18.69 12.28 12.02
CA TYR A 370 -18.66 13.71 11.63
C TYR A 370 -19.29 13.95 10.26
N LEU A 371 -19.04 13.06 9.30
CA LEU A 371 -19.63 13.15 7.95
C LEU A 371 -21.16 12.93 7.95
N LEU A 372 -21.69 12.18 8.93
CA LEU A 372 -23.12 11.88 9.05
C LEU A 372 -23.91 12.96 9.79
N ILE A 373 -23.30 13.66 10.76
CA ILE A 373 -23.99 14.63 11.64
C ILE A 373 -24.54 15.83 10.87
N ASN A 374 -23.85 16.31 9.83
CA ASN A 374 -24.27 17.50 9.08
C ASN A 374 -25.13 17.15 7.86
N TYR A 375 -26.37 16.76 8.12
CA TYR A 375 -27.39 16.60 7.09
C TYR A 375 -28.04 17.95 6.79
N SER A 376 -27.38 18.83 6.02
CA SER A 376 -28.11 19.86 5.29
C SER A 376 -28.12 19.51 3.79
N SER A 377 -29.34 19.51 3.24
CA SER A 377 -29.70 19.00 1.92
C SER A 377 -29.38 19.96 0.76
N PHE A 378 -28.47 20.92 0.97
CA PHE A 378 -28.11 21.94 -0.02
C PHE A 378 -26.68 21.73 -0.51
N GLY A 379 -26.39 20.54 -1.01
CA GLY A 379 -25.16 20.29 -1.77
C GLY A 379 -25.37 20.70 -3.22
N VAL A 380 -24.60 21.68 -3.69
CA VAL A 380 -24.52 22.02 -5.11
C VAL A 380 -24.02 20.78 -5.87
N TYR A 381 -24.78 20.34 -6.87
CA TYR A 381 -24.35 19.25 -7.75
C TYR A 381 -23.11 19.70 -8.53
N ALA A 382 -21.92 19.35 -8.04
CA ALA A 382 -20.72 19.42 -8.86
C ALA A 382 -20.91 18.43 -10.02
N ASN A 383 -20.91 18.94 -11.25
CA ASN A 383 -20.94 18.11 -12.46
C ASN A 383 -19.68 17.26 -12.51
N VAL A 384 -19.85 15.98 -12.24
CA VAL A 384 -18.77 15.01 -12.13
C VAL A 384 -18.85 14.06 -13.32
N SER A 385 -17.70 13.71 -13.88
CA SER A 385 -17.63 12.77 -14.99
C SER A 385 -18.06 11.36 -14.57
N ILE A 386 -18.85 10.70 -15.42
CA ILE A 386 -19.31 9.31 -15.25
C ILE A 386 -18.15 8.34 -14.95
N GLY A 387 -16.95 8.62 -15.47
CA GLY A 387 -15.75 7.80 -15.22
C GLY A 387 -15.37 7.70 -13.74
N SER A 388 -15.54 8.78 -12.97
CA SER A 388 -15.20 8.76 -11.54
C SER A 388 -16.19 7.92 -10.69
N TYR A 389 -17.47 7.90 -11.06
CA TYR A 389 -18.48 7.03 -10.44
C TYR A 389 -18.15 5.56 -10.68
N LEU A 390 -17.78 5.21 -11.91
CA LEU A 390 -17.41 3.84 -12.27
C LEU A 390 -16.19 3.37 -11.47
N ILE A 391 -15.18 4.22 -11.27
CA ILE A 391 -13.96 3.83 -10.54
C ILE A 391 -14.22 3.58 -9.05
N VAL A 392 -15.02 4.44 -8.42
CA VAL A 392 -15.45 4.19 -7.03
C VAL A 392 -16.20 2.86 -6.97
N PHE A 393 -17.00 2.56 -7.99
CA PHE A 393 -17.73 1.30 -8.07
C PHE A 393 -16.84 0.06 -8.33
N SER A 394 -15.83 0.11 -9.21
CA SER A 394 -14.90 -1.04 -9.35
C SER A 394 -14.11 -1.26 -8.09
N LEU A 395 -13.50 -0.21 -7.53
CA LEU A 395 -12.69 -0.35 -6.32
C LEU A 395 -13.55 -0.88 -5.16
N PHE A 396 -14.83 -0.52 -5.12
CA PHE A 396 -15.79 -1.09 -4.18
C PHE A 396 -16.18 -2.54 -4.49
N LEU A 397 -16.36 -2.92 -5.76
CA LEU A 397 -16.62 -4.30 -6.17
C LEU A 397 -15.44 -5.20 -5.82
N VAL A 398 -14.24 -4.79 -6.23
CA VAL A 398 -12.96 -5.43 -5.91
C VAL A 398 -12.79 -5.58 -4.38
N TRP A 399 -13.29 -4.61 -3.60
CA TRP A 399 -13.33 -4.71 -2.13
C TRP A 399 -14.34 -5.74 -1.62
N LEU A 400 -15.56 -5.80 -2.16
CA LEU A 400 -16.61 -6.77 -1.79
C LEU A 400 -16.27 -8.22 -2.17
N LEU A 401 -15.50 -8.40 -3.25
CA LEU A 401 -15.20 -9.72 -3.81
C LEU A 401 -14.25 -10.55 -2.94
N GLY A 402 -13.62 -9.97 -1.92
CA GLY A 402 -12.86 -10.72 -0.92
C GLY A 402 -13.66 -11.77 -0.16
N VAL A 403 -15.00 -11.65 -0.12
CA VAL A 403 -15.90 -12.65 0.49
C VAL A 403 -15.96 -13.94 -0.31
N LEU A 404 -15.79 -13.87 -1.63
CA LEU A 404 -15.88 -15.02 -2.53
C LEU A 404 -14.54 -15.73 -2.73
N ALA A 405 -13.47 -15.21 -2.13
CA ALA A 405 -12.11 -15.74 -2.19
C ALA A 405 -11.83 -16.85 -1.14
N ILE A 406 -12.83 -17.18 -0.33
CA ILE A 406 -12.87 -18.32 0.60
C ILE A 406 -13.71 -19.41 -0.06
#